data_AF-A0A843I4K3-F1
#
_entry.id   AF-A0A843I4K3-F1
#
_cell.length_a   1.000
_cell.length_b   1.000
_cell.length_c   1.000
_cell.angle_alpha   90.00
_cell.angle_beta   90.00
_cell.angle_gamma   90.00
#
_symmetry.space_group_name_H-M   'P 1'
#
loop_
_entity.id
_entity.type
_entity.pdbx_description
1 polymer ?
#
loop_
_entity_poly.entity_id
_entity_poly.type
_entity_poly.pdbx_seq_one_letter_code
_entity_poly.pdbx_strand_id
1 'polypeptide(L)'
;MSRDAVGRATSKFRAIFGAEAEVEVIKVEGDSVVVKFGGNMCYTCGTYDYFEDFAYMIGDELGEEWGVASYNQTNEGEYIVEFKPKRLIARTRRHIRVVLNGETLDFFA
;
A
#
# COMPACT_ATOMS: atom_id res chain seq x y z
N MET A 1 8.34 -8.87 -12.78
CA MET A 1 6.96 -8.97 -12.26
C MET A 1 5.98 -9.32 -13.39
N SER A 2 5.05 -10.25 -13.16
CA SER A 2 3.98 -10.55 -14.11
C SER A 2 2.76 -9.67 -13.83
N ARG A 3 2.21 -9.00 -14.85
CA ARG A 3 0.96 -8.23 -14.73
C ARG A 3 -0.21 -9.11 -14.30
N ASP A 4 -0.18 -10.39 -14.64
CA ASP A 4 -1.25 -11.34 -14.33
C ASP A 4 -1.36 -11.60 -12.82
N ALA A 5 -0.22 -11.63 -12.11
CA ALA A 5 -0.19 -11.81 -10.65
C ALA A 5 -0.88 -10.64 -9.93
N VAL A 6 -0.56 -9.40 -10.33
CA VAL A 6 -1.21 -8.20 -9.79
C VAL A 6 -2.71 -8.19 -10.13
N GLY A 7 -3.10 -8.65 -11.31
CA GLY A 7 -4.51 -8.80 -11.69
C GLY A 7 -5.28 -9.79 -10.82
N ARG A 8 -4.66 -10.93 -10.47
CA ARG A 8 -5.25 -11.90 -9.53
C ARG A 8 -5.36 -11.36 -8.12
N ALA A 9 -4.32 -10.68 -7.61
CA ALA A 9 -4.38 -9.98 -6.32
C ALA A 9 -5.50 -8.93 -6.29
N THR A 10 -5.65 -8.15 -7.37
CA THR A 10 -6.74 -7.17 -7.53
C THR A 10 -8.12 -7.83 -7.49
N SER A 11 -8.26 -8.97 -8.16
CA SER A 11 -9.52 -9.72 -8.18
C SER A 11 -9.86 -10.28 -6.80
N LYS A 12 -8.86 -10.82 -6.08
CA LYS A 12 -9.01 -11.28 -4.68
C LYS A 12 -9.44 -10.13 -3.76
N PHE A 13 -8.78 -8.99 -3.86
CA PHE A 13 -9.11 -7.81 -3.06
C PHE A 13 -10.55 -7.35 -3.30
N ARG A 14 -10.98 -7.23 -4.57
CA ARG A 14 -12.36 -6.85 -4.90
C ARG A 14 -13.39 -7.86 -4.42
N ALA A 15 -13.07 -9.15 -4.42
CA ALA A 15 -13.96 -10.19 -3.91
C ALA A 15 -14.19 -10.08 -2.39
N ILE A 16 -13.19 -9.60 -1.64
CA ILE A 16 -13.24 -9.48 -0.18
C ILE A 16 -13.78 -8.11 0.24
N PHE A 17 -13.25 -7.04 -0.35
CA PHE A 17 -13.47 -5.66 0.11
C PHE A 17 -14.25 -4.79 -0.89
N GLY A 18 -14.64 -5.31 -2.06
CA GLY A 18 -15.23 -4.51 -3.13
C GLY A 18 -16.56 -3.82 -2.80
N ALA A 19 -17.20 -4.17 -1.69
CA ALA A 19 -18.37 -3.46 -1.18
C ALA A 19 -18.02 -2.14 -0.46
N GLU A 20 -16.79 -2.03 0.07
CA GLU A 20 -16.33 -0.91 0.91
C GLU A 20 -15.18 -0.13 0.27
N ALA A 21 -14.32 -0.82 -0.47
CA ALA A 21 -13.07 -0.31 -1.00
C ALA A 21 -12.96 -0.58 -2.51
N GLU A 22 -12.79 0.49 -3.28
CA GLU A 22 -12.45 0.40 -4.70
C GLU A 22 -10.94 0.34 -4.86
N VAL A 23 -10.48 -0.47 -5.82
CA VAL A 23 -9.05 -0.66 -6.12
C VAL A 23 -8.83 -0.59 -7.62
N GLU A 24 -7.89 0.24 -8.05
CA GLU A 24 -7.52 0.44 -9.45
C GLU A 24 -6.00 0.43 -9.62
N VAL A 25 -5.48 -0.48 -10.44
CA VAL A 25 -4.04 -0.54 -10.71
C VAL A 25 -3.67 0.54 -11.73
N ILE A 26 -2.98 1.58 -11.29
CA ILE A 26 -2.53 2.70 -12.14
C ILE A 26 -1.30 2.28 -12.95
N LYS A 27 -0.34 1.61 -12.30
CA LYS A 27 0.96 1.32 -12.91
C LYS A 27 1.55 0.00 -12.40
N VAL A 28 2.16 -0.75 -13.31
CA VAL A 28 2.93 -1.96 -13.01
C VAL A 28 4.23 -1.88 -13.79
N GLU A 29 5.35 -1.61 -13.10
CA GLU A 29 6.67 -1.44 -13.72
C GLU A 29 7.77 -2.09 -12.87
N GLY A 30 8.50 -3.05 -13.47
CA GLY A 30 9.64 -3.68 -12.81
C GLY A 30 9.25 -4.36 -11.50
N ASP A 31 9.69 -3.77 -10.37
CA ASP A 31 9.41 -4.18 -8.99
C ASP A 31 8.53 -3.14 -8.25
N SER A 32 7.77 -2.31 -8.98
CA SER A 32 6.86 -1.30 -8.42
C SER A 32 5.44 -1.46 -8.97
N VAL A 33 4.47 -1.43 -8.06
CA VAL A 33 3.04 -1.42 -8.37
C VAL A 33 2.41 -0.17 -7.75
N VAL A 34 1.75 0.64 -8.56
CA VAL A 34 1.02 1.82 -8.10
C VAL A 34 -0.47 1.57 -8.24
N VAL A 35 -1.20 1.80 -7.15
CA VAL A 35 -2.62 1.49 -7.03
C VAL A 35 -3.36 2.67 -6.45
N LYS A 36 -4.53 2.95 -7.00
CA LYS A 36 -5.52 3.87 -6.45
C LYS A 36 -6.49 3.10 -5.59
N PHE A 37 -6.66 3.55 -4.36
CA PHE A 37 -7.67 3.08 -3.43
C PHE A 37 -8.70 4.19 -3.25
N GLY A 38 -9.98 3.88 -3.46
CA GLY A 38 -11.10 4.83 -3.33
C GLY A 38 -12.37 4.19 -2.76
N GLY A 39 -13.50 4.86 -2.88
CA GLY A 39 -14.78 4.39 -2.35
C GLY A 39 -15.04 4.84 -0.91
N ASN A 40 -15.93 4.12 -0.21
CA ASN A 40 -16.42 4.50 1.12
C ASN A 40 -15.50 4.03 2.26
N MET A 41 -14.20 3.88 2.01
CA MET A 41 -13.26 3.44 3.03
C MET A 41 -13.33 4.36 4.24
N CYS A 42 -13.53 3.78 5.41
CA CYS A 42 -13.59 4.56 6.63
C CYS A 42 -12.21 5.17 6.94
N TYR A 43 -12.09 6.48 6.74
CA TYR A 43 -10.88 7.28 7.00
C TYR A 43 -10.39 7.23 8.45
N THR A 44 -11.25 6.88 9.40
CA THR A 44 -10.92 6.78 10.83
C THR A 44 -10.65 5.35 11.30
N CYS A 45 -10.82 4.33 10.44
CA CYS A 45 -10.93 2.94 10.88
C CYS A 45 -9.74 2.02 10.51
N GLY A 46 -8.70 2.50 9.81
CA GLY A 46 -7.59 1.64 9.42
C GLY A 46 -7.41 1.48 7.91
N THR A 47 -7.45 2.57 7.14
CA THR A 47 -7.19 2.54 5.69
C THR A 47 -5.84 1.90 5.36
N TYR A 48 -4.86 2.02 6.26
CA TYR A 48 -3.55 1.38 6.09
C TYR A 48 -3.63 -0.16 6.04
N ASP A 49 -4.56 -0.77 6.78
CA ASP A 49 -4.72 -2.22 6.84
C ASP A 49 -5.10 -2.79 5.45
N TYR A 50 -5.93 -2.08 4.70
CA TYR A 50 -6.24 -2.43 3.31
C TYR A 50 -5.00 -2.44 2.41
N PHE A 51 -4.05 -1.52 2.65
CA PHE A 51 -2.82 -1.47 1.89
C PHE A 51 -1.93 -2.66 2.26
N GLU A 52 -1.79 -2.97 3.55
CA GLU A 52 -1.03 -4.14 4.00
C GLU A 52 -1.62 -5.45 3.49
N ASP A 53 -2.95 -5.59 3.54
CA ASP A 53 -3.66 -6.74 2.98
C ASP A 53 -3.41 -6.88 1.48
N PHE A 54 -3.46 -5.77 0.74
CA PHE A 54 -3.17 -5.80 -0.69
C PHE A 54 -1.71 -6.16 -0.99
N ALA A 55 -0.77 -5.64 -0.21
CA ALA A 55 0.65 -6.00 -0.31
C ALA A 55 0.86 -7.49 -0.05
N TYR A 56 0.16 -8.07 0.95
CA TYR A 56 0.19 -9.50 1.22
C TYR A 56 -0.35 -10.31 0.05
N MET A 57 -1.48 -9.90 -0.55
CA MET A 57 -2.05 -10.57 -1.73
C MET A 57 -1.12 -10.52 -2.95
N ILE A 58 -0.42 -9.40 -3.18
CA ILE A 58 0.62 -9.34 -4.22
C ILE A 58 1.74 -10.32 -3.90
N GLY A 59 2.18 -10.37 -2.65
CA GLY A 59 3.26 -11.23 -2.22
C GLY A 59 2.95 -12.72 -2.36
N ASP A 60 1.74 -13.14 -1.98
CA ASP A 60 1.22 -14.50 -2.17
C ASP A 60 1.26 -14.92 -3.66
N GLU A 61 0.86 -14.03 -4.55
CA GLU A 61 0.85 -14.30 -6.01
C GLU A 61 2.25 -14.32 -6.65
N LEU A 62 3.23 -13.63 -6.05
CA LEU A 62 4.58 -13.50 -6.58
C LEU A 62 5.62 -14.38 -5.85
N GLY A 63 5.26 -14.98 -4.72
CA GLY A 63 6.17 -15.80 -3.91
C GLY A 63 7.29 -14.99 -3.23
N GLU A 64 7.09 -13.69 -3.00
CA GLU A 64 8.03 -12.80 -2.34
C GLU A 64 7.28 -11.89 -1.36
N GLU A 65 7.92 -11.40 -0.30
CA GLU A 65 7.27 -10.42 0.58
C GLU A 65 7.22 -9.02 -0.05
N TRP A 66 6.02 -8.46 -0.13
CA TRP A 66 5.77 -7.09 -0.57
C TRP A 66 5.33 -6.22 0.59
N GLY A 67 5.44 -4.90 0.42
CA GLY A 67 5.00 -3.92 1.41
C GLY A 67 4.69 -2.57 0.78
N VAL A 68 4.14 -1.68 1.60
CA VAL A 68 3.87 -0.29 1.22
C VAL A 68 5.19 0.49 1.21
N ALA A 69 5.62 0.94 0.04
CA ALA A 69 6.80 1.77 -0.13
C ALA A 69 6.49 3.24 0.17
N SER A 70 5.34 3.74 -0.30
CA SER A 70 4.84 5.08 -0.01
C SER A 70 3.33 5.16 -0.27
N TYR A 71 2.65 6.15 0.30
CA TYR A 71 1.27 6.46 -0.04
C TYR A 71 1.02 7.97 0.05
N ASN A 72 0.10 8.48 -0.75
CA ASN A 72 -0.33 9.88 -0.72
C ASN A 72 -1.85 9.94 -0.87
N GLN A 73 -2.50 10.82 -0.12
CA GLN A 73 -3.93 11.08 -0.26
C GLN A 73 -4.15 12.20 -1.28
N THR A 74 -5.11 12.02 -2.19
CA THR A 74 -5.55 13.06 -3.13
C THR A 74 -6.52 14.02 -2.44
N ASN A 75 -6.74 15.20 -3.02
CA ASN A 75 -7.71 16.18 -2.51
C ASN A 75 -9.16 15.65 -2.53
N GLU A 76 -9.42 14.58 -3.28
CA GLU A 76 -10.73 13.94 -3.43
C GLU A 76 -10.96 12.82 -2.40
N GLY A 77 -9.98 12.59 -1.52
CA GLY A 77 -10.03 11.56 -0.47
C GLY A 77 -9.48 10.20 -0.90
N GLU A 78 -9.16 10.00 -2.17
CA GLU A 78 -8.55 8.76 -2.66
C GLU A 78 -7.09 8.62 -2.20
N TYR A 79 -6.57 7.40 -2.20
CA TYR A 79 -5.19 7.11 -1.86
C TYR A 79 -4.44 6.52 -3.04
N ILE A 80 -3.29 7.11 -3.37
CA ILE A 80 -2.35 6.55 -4.33
C ILE A 80 -1.24 5.87 -3.52
N VAL A 81 -1.14 4.56 -3.64
CA VAL A 81 -0.22 3.72 -2.86
C VAL A 81 0.77 3.05 -3.80
N GLU A 82 2.05 3.15 -3.47
CA GLU A 82 3.14 2.44 -4.15
C GLU A 82 3.56 1.23 -3.33
N PHE A 83 3.55 0.05 -3.97
CA PHE A 83 4.01 -1.22 -3.40
C PHE A 83 5.32 -1.66 -4.05
N LYS A 84 6.20 -2.21 -3.22
CA LYS A 84 7.48 -2.80 -3.64
C LYS A 84 7.81 -4.06 -2.82
N PRO A 85 8.68 -4.95 -3.31
CA PRO A 85 9.29 -5.99 -2.50
C PRO A 85 9.93 -5.40 -1.23
N LYS A 86 9.75 -6.04 -0.07
CA LYS A 86 10.31 -5.56 1.21
C LYS A 86 11.84 -5.39 1.15
N ARG A 87 12.53 -6.22 0.36
CA ARG A 87 13.99 -6.09 0.10
C ARG A 87 14.39 -4.73 -0.50
N LEU A 88 13.48 -4.04 -1.20
CA LEU A 88 13.71 -2.72 -1.78
C LEU A 88 13.28 -1.58 -0.83
N ILE A 89 12.33 -1.84 0.08
CA ILE A 89 11.86 -0.87 1.08
C ILE A 89 12.85 -0.74 2.24
N ALA A 90 13.47 -1.85 2.65
CA ALA A 90 14.36 -1.94 3.81
C ALA A 90 15.64 -1.08 3.71
N ARG A 91 15.94 -0.50 2.54
CA ARG A 91 17.12 0.38 2.35
C ARG A 91 16.88 1.86 2.64
N THR A 92 15.63 2.28 2.81
CA THR A 92 15.35 3.65 3.29
C THR A 92 15.45 3.63 4.80
N ARG A 93 16.54 4.20 5.34
CA ARG A 93 16.61 4.64 6.74
C ARG A 93 15.34 5.43 7.05
N ARG A 94 14.41 4.85 7.81
CA ARG A 94 13.17 5.55 8.17
C ARG A 94 13.55 6.64 9.17
N HIS A 95 13.56 7.89 8.73
CA HIS A 95 13.43 9.01 9.67
C HIS A 95 11.98 8.98 10.18
N ILE A 96 11.75 8.29 11.29
CA ILE A 96 10.45 8.32 11.94
C ILE A 96 10.41 9.61 12.75
N ARG A 97 9.76 10.65 12.22
CA ARG A 97 9.47 11.86 12.99
C ARG A 97 8.18 11.63 13.76
N VAL A 98 8.31 11.27 15.03
CA VAL A 98 7.17 11.21 15.96
C VAL A 98 7.08 12.55 16.68
N VAL A 99 5.94 13.25 16.53
CA VAL A 99 5.65 14.46 17.31
C VAL A 99 4.64 14.09 18.40
N LEU A 100 5.08 14.12 19.66
CA LEU A 100 4.22 13.93 20.83
C LEU A 100 4.39 15.16 21.74
N ASN A 101 3.29 15.83 22.06
CA ASN A 101 3.25 17.00 22.97
C ASN A 101 4.24 18.14 22.65
N GLY A 102 4.53 18.38 21.37
CA GLY A 102 5.42 19.47 20.94
C GLY A 102 6.92 19.17 21.08
N GLU A 103 7.30 17.98 21.55
CA GLU A 103 8.69 17.52 21.51
C GLU A 103 8.88 16.58 20.31
N THR A 104 9.96 16.84 19.56
CA THR A 104 10.34 16.03 18.39
C THR A 104 11.34 14.98 18.85
N LEU A 105 10.99 13.71 18.68
CA LEU A 105 11.93 12.61 18.87
C LEU A 105 12.34 12.06 17.50
N ASP A 106 13.62 12.27 17.15
CA ASP A 106 14.23 11.71 15.96
C ASP A 106 14.82 10.34 16.30
N PHE A 107 14.21 9.27 15.79
CA PHE A 107 14.75 7.91 15.89
C PHE A 107 15.51 7.55 14.62
N PHE A 108 16.76 7.12 14.77
CA PHE A 108 17.58 6.55 13.70
C PHE A 108 17.69 5.03 13.94
N ALA A 109 17.11 4.24 13.05
CA ALA A 109 17.29 2.78 12.99
C ALA A 109 18.00 2.39 11.69
#